data_AF-A0A3D4KKJ0-F1
#
_entry.id   AF-A0A3D4KKJ0-F1
#
_cell.length_a   1.000
_cell.length_b   1.000
_cell.length_c   1.000
_cell.angle_alpha   90.00
_cell.angle_beta   90.00
_cell.angle_gamma   90.00
#
_symmetry.space_group_name_H-M   'P 1'
#
loop_
_entity.id
_entity.type
_entity.pdbx_description
1 polymer ?
#
loop_
_entity_poly.entity_id
_entity_poly.type
_entity_poly.pdbx_seq_one_letter_code
_entity_poly.pdbx_strand_id
1 'polypeptide(L)'
;MDRVYAFPEGAKHFHCFNDDNDIKQHPDYITAKAGNPDAALQLVEELALEFLASLNGEFPEDAIFVSPYAKEAAGDNAIPLMLSLLCAEVCGGTSETDIVQLQRVFHTGADPMERLISRPSFEGTVEQGGKYVLVDDVTSMGSTLAELANYLLINGGNAIGSILLVNAGRSTNFRAVKKHIQLLEERFGDEIKNIFGIQTSALTANEASYLVGFRTADEIRNRCVKAEKETTKRLLSKNYSS
;
A
#
# COMPACT_ATOMS: atom_id res chain seq x y z
N MET A 1 0.52 16.01 4.35
CA MET A 1 -0.26 16.34 3.13
C MET A 1 -1.57 15.57 3.21
N ASP A 2 -2.69 16.21 2.89
CA ASP A 2 -3.98 15.50 2.90
C ASP A 2 -4.05 14.51 1.73
N ARG A 3 -4.66 13.35 1.98
CA ARG A 3 -5.04 12.42 0.91
C ARG A 3 -6.37 12.87 0.32
N VAL A 4 -6.35 13.36 -0.92
CA VAL A 4 -7.51 13.99 -1.56
C VAL A 4 -8.02 13.19 -2.76
N TYR A 5 -7.20 12.29 -3.30
CA TYR A 5 -7.59 11.45 -4.43
C TYR A 5 -7.91 10.03 -4.00
N ALA A 6 -9.04 9.51 -4.49
CA ALA A 6 -9.32 8.08 -4.51
C ALA A 6 -8.42 7.38 -5.53
N PHE A 7 -8.33 6.05 -5.43
CA PHE A 7 -7.81 5.26 -6.54
C PHE A 7 -8.58 5.55 -7.84
N PRO A 8 -7.89 5.77 -8.97
CA PRO A 8 -8.53 6.08 -10.24
C PRO A 8 -9.51 4.98 -10.69
N GLU A 9 -10.60 5.37 -11.35
CA GLU A 9 -11.73 4.45 -11.64
C GLU A 9 -11.34 3.36 -12.66
N GLY A 10 -10.48 3.71 -13.62
CA GLY A 10 -9.98 2.79 -14.64
C GLY A 10 -8.71 2.06 -14.23
N ALA A 11 -8.25 2.17 -12.98
CA ALA A 11 -7.04 1.49 -12.54
C ALA A 11 -7.27 -0.03 -12.48
N LYS A 12 -6.35 -0.80 -13.06
CA LYS A 12 -6.41 -2.27 -13.05
C LYS A 12 -5.60 -2.84 -11.88
N HIS A 13 -6.17 -3.77 -11.14
CA HIS A 13 -5.53 -4.31 -9.93
C HIS A 13 -5.38 -5.82 -10.03
N PHE A 14 -4.15 -6.30 -9.88
CA PHE A 14 -3.80 -7.71 -9.99
C PHE A 14 -3.04 -8.16 -8.74
N HIS A 15 -3.25 -9.41 -8.32
CA HIS A 15 -2.50 -10.02 -7.22
C HIS A 15 -2.39 -11.53 -7.38
N CYS A 16 -1.30 -12.14 -6.89
CA CYS A 16 -1.10 -13.59 -6.96
C CYS A 16 -2.00 -14.35 -5.96
N PHE A 17 -2.04 -13.89 -4.70
CA PHE A 17 -2.67 -14.61 -3.59
C PHE A 17 -3.64 -13.74 -2.79
N ASN A 18 -4.65 -14.37 -2.18
CA ASN A 18 -5.65 -13.68 -1.34
C ASN A 18 -5.30 -13.73 0.16
N ASP A 19 -4.26 -14.45 0.55
CA ASP A 19 -3.72 -14.48 1.90
C ASP A 19 -2.21 -14.69 1.87
N ASP A 20 -1.56 -14.48 3.01
CA ASP A 20 -0.10 -14.45 3.09
C ASP A 20 0.53 -15.80 3.48
N ASN A 21 -0.24 -16.89 3.49
CA ASN A 21 0.29 -18.20 3.88
C ASN A 21 1.30 -18.73 2.85
N ASP A 22 0.99 -18.64 1.56
CA ASP A 22 1.87 -19.15 0.49
C ASP A 22 3.23 -18.45 0.52
N ILE A 23 3.22 -17.11 0.60
CA ILE A 23 4.47 -16.35 0.66
C ILE A 23 5.26 -16.65 1.95
N LYS A 24 4.60 -16.87 3.09
CA LYS A 24 5.26 -17.13 4.38
C LYS A 24 5.89 -18.51 4.47
N GLN A 25 5.42 -19.47 3.67
CA GLN A 25 5.97 -20.82 3.60
C GLN A 25 7.22 -20.89 2.70
N HIS A 26 7.46 -19.87 1.87
CA HIS A 26 8.64 -19.82 1.02
C HIS A 26 9.93 -19.75 1.88
N PRO A 27 10.94 -20.61 1.61
CA PRO A 27 12.17 -20.67 2.41
C PRO A 27 12.88 -19.31 2.57
N ASP A 28 12.88 -18.52 1.50
CA ASP A 28 13.55 -17.21 1.46
C ASP A 28 12.73 -16.05 2.02
N TYR A 29 11.47 -16.26 2.41
CA TYR A 29 10.58 -15.16 2.82
C TYR A 29 11.12 -14.35 3.98
N ILE A 30 11.60 -15.00 5.03
CA ILE A 30 12.13 -14.31 6.22
C ILE A 30 13.36 -13.47 5.84
N THR A 31 14.26 -14.04 5.03
CA THR A 31 15.52 -13.41 4.60
C THR A 31 15.26 -12.25 3.64
N ALA A 32 14.32 -12.41 2.70
CA ALA A 32 13.85 -11.38 1.78
C ALA A 32 13.16 -10.21 2.52
N LYS A 33 12.27 -10.54 3.47
CA LYS A 33 11.57 -9.54 4.31
C LYS A 33 12.52 -8.77 5.22
N ALA A 34 13.67 -9.37 5.57
CA ALA A 34 14.77 -8.73 6.29
C ALA A 34 15.72 -7.93 5.37
N GLY A 35 15.47 -7.89 4.06
CA GLY A 35 16.17 -7.02 3.12
C GLY A 35 17.30 -7.65 2.33
N ASN A 36 17.39 -8.98 2.30
CA ASN A 36 18.33 -9.64 1.40
C ASN A 36 17.77 -9.63 -0.05
N PRO A 37 18.48 -9.01 -1.01
CA PRO A 37 18.00 -8.88 -2.38
C PRO A 37 17.99 -10.22 -3.14
N ASP A 38 18.97 -11.10 -2.93
CA ASP A 38 19.03 -12.41 -3.62
C ASP A 38 17.86 -13.31 -3.20
N ALA A 39 17.57 -13.36 -1.91
CA ALA A 39 16.42 -14.05 -1.35
C ALA A 39 15.09 -13.46 -1.85
N ALA A 40 15.03 -12.13 -1.98
CA ALA A 40 13.85 -11.47 -2.54
C ALA A 40 13.66 -11.80 -4.02
N LEU A 41 14.74 -11.85 -4.80
CA LEU A 41 14.69 -12.24 -6.22
C LEU A 41 14.19 -13.67 -6.37
N GLN A 42 14.80 -14.62 -5.65
CA GLN A 42 14.38 -16.03 -5.68
C GLN A 42 12.89 -16.17 -5.34
N LEU A 43 12.44 -15.48 -4.29
CA LEU A 43 11.05 -15.49 -3.87
C LEU A 43 10.10 -14.93 -4.93
N VAL A 44 10.39 -13.78 -5.53
CA VAL A 44 9.48 -13.17 -6.51
C VAL A 44 9.48 -13.94 -7.83
N GLU A 45 10.62 -14.51 -8.24
CA GLU A 45 10.69 -15.36 -9.43
C GLU A 45 9.85 -16.62 -9.26
N GLU A 46 10.01 -17.34 -8.14
CA GLU A 46 9.25 -18.58 -7.90
C GLU A 46 7.75 -18.34 -7.74
N LEU A 47 7.35 -17.22 -7.14
CA LEU A 47 5.94 -16.98 -6.79
C LEU A 47 5.17 -16.14 -7.83
N ALA A 48 5.84 -15.28 -8.59
CA ALA A 48 5.17 -14.28 -9.43
C ALA A 48 5.45 -14.42 -10.92
N LEU A 49 6.52 -15.08 -11.36
CA LEU A 49 6.95 -15.04 -12.76
C LEU A 49 5.85 -15.50 -13.74
N GLU A 50 5.23 -16.65 -13.49
CA GLU A 50 4.16 -17.17 -14.35
C GLU A 50 2.93 -16.24 -14.35
N PHE A 51 2.59 -15.70 -13.18
CA PHE A 51 1.50 -14.73 -13.04
C PHE A 51 1.80 -13.44 -13.81
N LEU A 52 3.00 -12.87 -13.69
CA LEU A 52 3.40 -11.65 -14.40
C LEU A 52 3.42 -11.86 -15.92
N ALA A 53 3.87 -13.03 -16.38
CA ALA A 53 3.82 -13.39 -17.80
C ALA A 53 2.36 -13.40 -18.33
N SER A 54 1.38 -13.74 -17.47
CA SER A 54 -0.05 -13.70 -17.83
C SER A 54 -0.62 -12.28 -17.95
N LEU A 55 0.07 -11.26 -17.42
CA LEU A 55 -0.33 -9.85 -17.50
C LEU A 55 0.18 -9.13 -18.75
N ASN A 56 0.79 -9.86 -19.69
CA ASN A 56 1.31 -9.27 -20.92
C ASN A 56 0.23 -8.47 -21.68
N GLY A 57 0.51 -7.18 -21.94
CA GLY A 57 -0.42 -6.26 -22.60
C GLY A 57 -1.53 -5.68 -21.71
N GLU A 58 -1.58 -6.00 -20.42
CA GLU A 58 -2.54 -5.38 -19.50
C GLU A 58 -2.21 -3.91 -19.21
N PHE A 59 -0.93 -3.57 -19.27
CA PHE A 59 -0.38 -2.22 -19.09
C PHE A 59 0.33 -1.76 -20.37
N PRO A 60 0.42 -0.44 -20.60
CA PRO A 60 1.13 0.09 -21.77
C PRO A 60 2.66 -0.09 -21.63
N GLU A 61 3.38 -0.15 -22.75
CA GLU A 61 4.84 -0.35 -22.78
C GLU A 61 5.64 0.77 -22.10
N ASP A 62 5.04 1.96 -21.94
CA ASP A 62 5.61 3.11 -21.23
C ASP A 62 5.17 3.17 -19.75
N ALA A 63 4.70 2.05 -19.18
CA ALA A 63 4.34 1.96 -17.78
C ALA A 63 5.58 2.06 -16.86
N ILE A 64 5.39 2.77 -15.75
CA ILE A 64 6.39 2.98 -14.71
C ILE A 64 5.98 2.20 -13.47
N PHE A 65 6.71 1.15 -13.13
CA PHE A 65 6.46 0.32 -11.95
C PHE A 65 7.10 0.98 -10.73
N VAL A 66 6.30 1.26 -9.71
CA VAL A 66 6.77 1.98 -8.51
C VAL A 66 6.36 1.23 -7.25
N SER A 67 7.30 1.06 -6.32
CA SER A 67 7.05 0.38 -5.05
C SER A 67 7.33 1.28 -3.84
N PRO A 68 6.65 1.07 -2.70
CA PRO A 68 6.87 1.84 -1.48
C PRO A 68 8.11 1.33 -0.72
N TYR A 69 9.30 1.39 -1.34
CA TYR A 69 10.56 1.03 -0.70
C TYR A 69 11.20 2.24 -0.01
N ALA A 70 11.95 2.01 1.08
CA ALA A 70 12.60 3.06 1.86
C ALA A 70 14.11 3.15 1.52
N LYS A 71 14.63 4.38 1.45
CA LYS A 71 15.98 4.72 0.93
C LYS A 71 17.14 4.26 1.84
N GLU A 72 16.90 4.05 3.13
CA GLU A 72 17.93 3.64 4.10
C GLU A 72 18.17 2.12 3.99
N ALA A 73 18.94 1.75 2.96
CA ALA A 73 19.09 0.43 2.36
C ALA A 73 19.77 -0.69 3.21
N ALA A 74 19.54 -0.77 4.51
CA ALA A 74 19.98 -1.91 5.31
C ALA A 74 18.87 -2.41 6.25
N GLY A 75 18.35 -3.62 6.02
CA GLY A 75 17.35 -4.26 6.90
C GLY A 75 15.88 -3.96 6.58
N ASP A 76 15.60 -3.34 5.44
CA ASP A 76 14.25 -3.06 4.94
C ASP A 76 13.78 -4.10 3.95
N ASN A 77 12.46 -4.32 3.90
CA ASN A 77 11.84 -5.32 3.05
C ASN A 77 12.23 -5.17 1.57
N ALA A 78 12.99 -6.12 1.02
CA ALA A 78 13.46 -6.07 -0.36
C ALA A 78 12.41 -6.56 -1.37
N ILE A 79 11.33 -7.20 -0.91
CA ILE A 79 10.33 -7.84 -1.78
C ILE A 79 9.61 -6.84 -2.70
N PRO A 80 9.09 -5.68 -2.24
CA PRO A 80 8.37 -4.74 -3.12
C PRO A 80 9.23 -4.19 -4.24
N LEU A 81 10.49 -3.83 -3.93
CA LEU A 81 11.43 -3.31 -4.92
C LEU A 81 11.79 -4.39 -5.95
N MET A 82 12.09 -5.59 -5.50
CA MET A 82 12.46 -6.69 -6.41
C MET A 82 11.27 -7.10 -7.29
N LEU A 83 10.06 -7.12 -6.74
CA LEU A 83 8.84 -7.35 -7.51
C LEU A 83 8.64 -6.24 -8.58
N SER A 84 8.90 -4.98 -8.23
CA SER A 84 8.80 -3.86 -9.18
C SER A 84 9.77 -3.99 -10.35
N LEU A 85 11.01 -4.40 -10.07
CA LEU A 85 12.03 -4.66 -11.09
C LEU A 85 11.60 -5.81 -12.01
N LEU A 86 11.14 -6.93 -11.43
CA LEU A 86 10.65 -8.07 -12.20
C LEU A 86 9.41 -7.72 -13.04
N CYS A 87 8.50 -6.90 -12.52
CA CYS A 87 7.34 -6.41 -13.29
C CYS A 87 7.80 -5.61 -14.52
N ALA A 88 8.77 -4.70 -14.36
CA ALA A 88 9.27 -3.89 -15.46
C ALA A 88 9.93 -4.75 -16.55
N GLU A 89 10.69 -5.78 -16.13
CA GLU A 89 11.33 -6.73 -17.04
C GLU A 89 10.32 -7.58 -17.81
N VAL A 90 9.31 -8.14 -17.12
CA VAL A 90 8.36 -9.09 -17.70
C VAL A 90 7.24 -8.42 -18.49
N CYS A 91 6.69 -7.31 -17.98
CA CYS A 91 5.53 -6.64 -18.59
C CYS A 91 5.92 -5.61 -19.65
N GLY A 92 7.21 -5.26 -19.77
CA GLY A 92 7.68 -4.18 -20.63
C GLY A 92 7.38 -2.80 -20.04
N GLY A 93 8.39 -2.16 -19.48
CA GLY A 93 8.31 -0.82 -18.89
C GLY A 93 9.60 -0.44 -18.17
N THR A 94 9.51 0.48 -17.23
CA THR A 94 10.64 0.90 -16.39
C THR A 94 10.27 0.78 -14.91
N SER A 95 11.28 0.54 -14.06
CA SER A 95 11.09 0.58 -12.61
C SER A 95 11.53 1.95 -12.07
N GLU A 96 10.68 2.57 -11.27
CA GLU A 96 10.92 3.79 -10.53
C GLU A 96 11.56 3.47 -9.18
N THR A 97 12.74 4.02 -8.94
CA THR A 97 13.55 3.77 -7.74
C THR A 97 13.92 5.03 -6.98
N ASP A 98 13.60 6.22 -7.50
CA ASP A 98 13.87 7.50 -6.85
C ASP A 98 12.69 7.96 -5.98
N ILE A 99 11.47 7.49 -6.27
CA ILE A 99 10.32 7.67 -5.37
C ILE A 99 10.44 6.72 -4.19
N VAL A 100 10.73 7.28 -3.02
CA VAL A 100 11.00 6.52 -1.79
C VAL A 100 10.04 6.88 -0.67
N GLN A 101 9.77 5.92 0.20
CA GLN A 101 9.03 6.14 1.44
C GLN A 101 9.96 6.77 2.50
N LEU A 102 9.59 7.94 3.02
CA LEU A 102 10.40 8.73 3.96
C LEU A 102 10.53 8.10 5.35
N GLN A 103 9.51 7.40 5.81
CA GLN A 103 9.48 6.81 7.15
C GLN A 103 9.07 5.36 7.07
N ARG A 104 9.77 4.49 7.80
CA ARG A 104 9.36 3.10 7.94
C ARG A 104 8.09 3.02 8.79
N VAL A 105 7.00 2.60 8.15
CA VAL A 105 5.75 2.32 8.86
C VAL A 105 5.62 0.81 9.09
N PHE A 106 5.66 0.40 10.35
CA PHE A 106 5.53 -1.02 10.73
C PHE A 106 4.06 -1.45 10.78
N HIS A 107 3.57 -2.01 9.67
CA HIS A 107 2.21 -2.55 9.57
C HIS A 107 2.08 -4.03 9.99
N THR A 108 3.18 -4.74 10.24
CA THR A 108 3.16 -6.15 10.62
C THR A 108 2.51 -6.32 11.99
N GLY A 109 1.38 -7.03 12.03
CA GLY A 109 0.56 -7.20 13.23
C GLY A 109 -0.19 -5.93 13.65
N ALA A 110 -0.21 -4.89 12.81
CA ALA A 110 -0.96 -3.67 13.07
C ALA A 110 -2.45 -3.86 12.78
N ASP A 111 -3.28 -3.33 13.66
CA ASP A 111 -4.72 -3.36 13.46
C ASP A 111 -5.17 -2.31 12.41
N PRO A 112 -6.43 -2.36 11.93
CA PRO A 112 -6.92 -1.41 10.94
C PRO A 112 -6.83 0.06 11.35
N MET A 113 -6.98 0.39 12.64
CA MET A 113 -6.87 1.78 13.09
C MET A 113 -5.41 2.25 13.12
N GLU A 114 -4.49 1.42 13.61
CA GLU A 114 -3.05 1.71 13.59
C GLU A 114 -2.57 2.03 12.16
N ARG A 115 -3.07 1.28 11.17
CA ARG A 115 -2.78 1.50 9.74
C ARG A 115 -3.37 2.78 9.19
N LEU A 116 -4.57 3.17 9.63
CA LEU A 116 -5.24 4.39 9.19
C LEU A 116 -4.54 5.66 9.71
N ILE A 117 -4.06 5.64 10.96
CA ILE A 117 -3.36 6.79 11.56
C ILE A 117 -1.89 6.88 11.12
N SER A 118 -1.26 5.74 10.82
CA SER A 118 0.16 5.70 10.44
C SER A 118 0.32 5.79 8.92
N ARG A 119 0.21 7.01 8.40
CA ARG A 119 0.26 7.28 6.97
C ARG A 119 1.71 7.43 6.49
N PRO A 120 2.18 6.61 5.54
CA PRO A 120 3.48 6.84 4.91
C PRO A 120 3.48 8.15 4.11
N SER A 121 4.67 8.74 4.00
CA SER A 121 4.93 9.88 3.12
C SER A 121 6.03 9.52 2.14
N PHE A 122 6.01 10.17 0.98
CA PHE A 122 6.90 9.86 -0.13
C PHE A 122 7.65 11.12 -0.57
N GLU A 123 8.86 10.92 -1.06
CA GLU A 123 9.67 11.93 -1.75
C GLU A 123 10.23 11.34 -3.05
N GLY A 124 10.64 12.19 -3.97
CA GLY A 124 11.09 11.79 -5.31
C GLY A 124 10.55 12.74 -6.37
N THR A 125 10.98 12.53 -7.62
CA THR A 125 10.42 13.28 -8.75
C THR A 125 9.37 12.42 -9.43
N VAL A 126 8.18 12.98 -9.66
CA VAL A 126 7.13 12.32 -10.44
C VAL A 126 7.17 12.84 -11.87
N GLU A 127 7.20 11.95 -12.84
CA GLU A 127 7.12 12.28 -14.26
C GLU A 127 5.73 12.83 -14.59
N GLN A 128 5.70 14.02 -15.21
CA GLN A 128 4.45 14.64 -15.65
C GLN A 128 3.75 13.77 -16.69
N GLY A 129 2.52 13.35 -16.39
CA GLY A 129 1.74 12.46 -17.23
C GLY A 129 2.16 10.99 -17.15
N GLY A 130 3.20 10.65 -16.38
CA GLY A 130 3.72 9.29 -16.25
C GLY A 130 2.64 8.29 -15.82
N LYS A 131 2.70 7.08 -16.37
CA LYS A 131 1.69 6.03 -16.16
C LYS A 131 2.19 5.00 -15.16
N TYR A 132 1.87 5.20 -13.90
CA TYR A 132 2.41 4.43 -12.80
C TYR A 132 1.58 3.19 -12.47
N VAL A 133 2.25 2.05 -12.35
CA VAL A 133 1.70 0.80 -11.79
C VAL A 133 2.31 0.61 -10.41
N LEU A 134 1.46 0.58 -9.39
CA LEU A 134 1.88 0.49 -8.00
C LEU A 134 2.18 -0.97 -7.63
N VAL A 135 3.36 -1.24 -7.12
CA VAL A 135 3.84 -2.58 -6.81
C VAL A 135 4.10 -2.71 -5.31
N ASP A 136 3.57 -3.76 -4.68
CA ASP A 136 3.81 -4.02 -3.25
C ASP A 136 3.76 -5.52 -2.97
N ASP A 137 4.33 -5.96 -1.85
CA ASP A 137 4.33 -7.38 -1.50
C ASP A 137 2.96 -7.80 -0.94
N VAL A 138 2.52 -7.17 0.14
CA VAL A 138 1.30 -7.53 0.86
C VAL A 138 0.50 -6.30 1.19
N THR A 139 -0.74 -6.26 0.72
CA THR A 139 -1.72 -5.28 1.18
C THR A 139 -2.89 -5.92 1.91
N SER A 140 -3.61 -5.09 2.65
CA SER A 140 -4.82 -5.48 3.38
C SER A 140 -5.83 -4.33 3.46
N MET A 141 -5.40 -3.17 3.97
CA MET A 141 -6.23 -1.96 3.94
C MET A 141 -6.04 -1.18 2.64
N GLY A 142 -4.92 -1.35 1.94
CA GLY A 142 -4.55 -0.54 0.78
C GLY A 142 -4.00 0.84 1.12
N SER A 143 -3.79 1.15 2.40
CA SER A 143 -3.43 2.49 2.87
C SER A 143 -2.09 2.99 2.29
N THR A 144 -1.03 2.18 2.31
CA THR A 144 0.27 2.54 1.72
C THR A 144 0.14 2.88 0.24
N LEU A 145 -0.52 2.01 -0.52
CA LEU A 145 -0.72 2.21 -1.95
C LEU A 145 -1.63 3.40 -2.25
N ALA A 146 -2.61 3.69 -1.40
CA ALA A 146 -3.45 4.87 -1.52
C ALA A 146 -2.67 6.17 -1.29
N GLU A 147 -1.75 6.19 -0.31
CA GLU A 147 -0.86 7.33 -0.10
C GLU A 147 0.09 7.52 -1.29
N LEU A 148 0.66 6.44 -1.81
CA LEU A 148 1.53 6.49 -2.99
C LEU A 148 0.75 6.99 -4.23
N ALA A 149 -0.45 6.46 -4.49
CA ALA A 149 -1.30 6.91 -5.57
C ALA A 149 -1.64 8.40 -5.46
N ASN A 150 -1.99 8.87 -4.26
CA ASN A 150 -2.26 10.28 -4.02
C ASN A 150 -1.04 11.16 -4.22
N TYR A 151 0.14 10.72 -3.78
CA TYR A 151 1.40 11.41 -4.02
C TYR A 151 1.68 11.56 -5.52
N LEU A 152 1.53 10.49 -6.30
CA LEU A 152 1.70 10.52 -7.75
C LEU A 152 0.72 11.49 -8.41
N LEU A 153 -0.57 11.39 -8.08
CA LEU A 153 -1.63 12.23 -8.67
C LEU A 153 -1.46 13.72 -8.36
N ILE A 154 -1.07 14.08 -7.13
CA ILE A 154 -0.82 15.49 -6.76
C ILE A 154 0.37 16.06 -7.52
N ASN A 155 1.37 15.24 -7.84
CA ASN A 155 2.58 15.65 -8.54
C ASN A 155 2.48 15.45 -10.07
N GLY A 156 1.29 15.20 -10.62
CA GLY A 156 1.04 15.18 -12.06
C GLY A 156 1.25 13.83 -12.75
N GLY A 157 1.53 12.76 -12.00
CA GLY A 157 1.52 11.38 -12.51
C GLY A 157 0.12 10.78 -12.51
N ASN A 158 -0.03 9.61 -13.13
CA ASN A 158 -1.27 8.85 -13.23
C ASN A 158 -1.10 7.46 -12.62
N ALA A 159 -1.85 7.11 -11.58
CA ALA A 159 -1.89 5.74 -11.06
C ALA A 159 -2.83 4.86 -11.90
N ILE A 160 -2.29 4.06 -12.82
CA ILE A 160 -3.08 3.27 -13.79
C ILE A 160 -3.36 1.83 -13.32
N GLY A 161 -2.77 1.39 -12.21
CA GLY A 161 -3.03 0.07 -11.67
C GLY A 161 -2.14 -0.32 -10.51
N SER A 162 -2.26 -1.58 -10.10
CA SER A 162 -1.36 -2.18 -9.12
C SER A 162 -1.10 -3.66 -9.39
N ILE A 163 0.07 -4.13 -8.98
CA ILE A 163 0.47 -5.55 -8.98
C ILE A 163 0.95 -5.90 -7.57
N LEU A 164 0.45 -7.00 -7.02
CA LEU A 164 0.80 -7.45 -5.66
C LEU A 164 1.17 -8.93 -5.64
N LEU A 165 2.01 -9.35 -4.69
CA LEU A 165 2.01 -10.78 -4.35
C LEU A 165 0.71 -11.14 -3.63
N VAL A 166 0.30 -10.35 -2.64
CA VAL A 166 -0.84 -10.68 -1.78
C VAL A 166 -1.78 -9.50 -1.60
N ASN A 167 -3.08 -9.75 -1.80
CA ASN A 167 -4.15 -8.87 -1.34
C ASN A 167 -5.00 -9.57 -0.27
N ALA A 168 -4.59 -9.41 0.99
CA ALA A 168 -5.27 -9.96 2.17
C ALA A 168 -6.42 -9.06 2.68
N GLY A 169 -6.90 -8.14 1.83
CA GLY A 169 -8.02 -7.26 2.15
C GLY A 169 -9.35 -8.02 2.18
N ARG A 170 -10.30 -7.57 3.00
CA ARG A 170 -11.67 -8.11 2.97
C ARG A 170 -12.35 -7.83 1.63
N SER A 171 -12.02 -6.68 1.04
CA SER A 171 -12.29 -6.36 -0.35
C SER A 171 -10.98 -6.36 -1.14
N THR A 172 -10.99 -6.98 -2.30
CA THR A 172 -9.89 -6.92 -3.26
C THR A 172 -9.88 -5.60 -4.05
N ASN A 173 -10.99 -4.86 -4.04
CA ASN A 173 -11.07 -3.54 -4.66
C ASN A 173 -10.41 -2.48 -3.78
N PHE A 174 -9.66 -1.56 -4.39
CA PHE A 174 -9.13 -0.42 -3.67
C PHE A 174 -10.13 0.70 -3.51
N ARG A 175 -11.01 0.94 -4.48
CA ARG A 175 -11.95 2.06 -4.43
C ARG A 175 -13.17 1.74 -3.57
N ALA A 176 -13.49 2.65 -2.65
CA ALA A 176 -14.68 2.51 -1.83
C ALA A 176 -15.98 2.52 -2.64
N VAL A 177 -16.94 1.71 -2.20
CA VAL A 177 -18.28 1.70 -2.79
C VAL A 177 -19.00 3.01 -2.45
N LYS A 178 -19.68 3.62 -3.43
CA LYS A 178 -20.38 4.91 -3.29
C LYS A 178 -21.28 4.98 -2.05
N LYS A 179 -21.98 3.89 -1.73
CA LYS A 179 -22.84 3.79 -0.55
C LYS A 179 -22.08 3.99 0.78
N HIS A 180 -20.87 3.46 0.90
CA HIS A 180 -20.06 3.66 2.12
C HIS A 180 -19.60 5.10 2.21
N ILE A 181 -19.17 5.71 1.10
CA ILE A 181 -18.77 7.12 1.07
C ILE A 181 -19.92 8.03 1.49
N GLN A 182 -21.09 7.89 0.88
CA GLN A 182 -22.29 8.68 1.23
C GLN A 182 -22.64 8.55 2.71
N LEU A 183 -22.65 7.31 3.23
CA LEU A 183 -22.95 7.06 4.65
C LEU A 183 -21.95 7.72 5.59
N LEU A 184 -20.66 7.71 5.24
CA LEU A 184 -19.60 8.33 6.02
C LEU A 184 -19.68 9.87 5.97
N GLU A 185 -19.97 10.43 4.80
CA GLU A 185 -20.17 11.88 4.63
C GLU A 185 -21.38 12.38 5.42
N GLU A 186 -22.52 11.69 5.34
CA GLU A 186 -23.73 12.01 6.11
C GLU A 186 -23.50 11.93 7.62
N ARG A 187 -22.73 10.94 8.07
CA ARG A 187 -22.52 10.66 9.51
C ARG A 187 -21.45 11.55 10.14
N PHE A 188 -20.39 11.85 9.41
CA PHE A 188 -19.18 12.46 9.96
C PHE A 188 -18.82 13.79 9.34
N GLY A 189 -19.40 14.18 8.20
CA GLY A 189 -19.00 15.38 7.46
C GLY A 189 -17.48 15.40 7.23
N ASP A 190 -16.83 16.49 7.65
CA ASP A 190 -15.39 16.69 7.52
C ASP A 190 -14.56 15.97 8.60
N GLU A 191 -15.17 15.28 9.56
CA GLU A 191 -14.44 14.73 10.70
C GLU A 191 -13.43 13.65 10.32
N ILE A 192 -13.71 12.84 9.29
CA ILE A 192 -12.73 11.87 8.77
C ILE A 192 -11.47 12.58 8.28
N LYS A 193 -11.64 13.68 7.55
CA LYS A 193 -10.52 14.51 7.09
C LYS A 193 -9.80 15.14 8.27
N ASN A 194 -10.52 15.69 9.24
CA ASN A 194 -9.91 16.34 10.41
C ASN A 194 -9.13 15.36 11.29
N ILE A 195 -9.57 14.10 11.39
CA ILE A 195 -8.93 13.07 12.21
C ILE A 195 -7.74 12.44 11.47
N PHE A 196 -7.89 12.07 10.20
CA PHE A 196 -6.90 11.26 9.48
C PHE A 196 -6.11 12.05 8.41
N GLY A 197 -6.55 13.26 8.06
CA GLY A 197 -6.06 13.98 6.90
C GLY A 197 -6.42 13.29 5.58
N ILE A 198 -7.52 12.52 5.54
CA ILE A 198 -8.00 11.77 4.37
C ILE A 198 -9.38 12.31 4.01
N GLN A 199 -9.58 12.79 2.79
CA GLN A 199 -10.93 13.09 2.31
C GLN A 199 -11.76 11.81 2.31
N THR A 200 -13.02 11.88 2.75
CA THR A 200 -13.90 10.70 2.82
C THR A 200 -13.97 9.97 1.47
N SER A 201 -14.07 10.72 0.38
CA SER A 201 -14.04 10.21 -1.00
C SER A 201 -12.74 9.48 -1.37
N ALA A 202 -11.61 9.77 -0.71
CA ALA A 202 -10.28 9.21 -0.93
C ALA A 202 -9.97 7.99 -0.03
N LEU A 203 -10.95 7.48 0.71
CA LEU A 203 -10.81 6.23 1.46
C LEU A 203 -10.74 5.02 0.51
N THR A 204 -9.94 4.03 0.90
CA THR A 204 -10.00 2.73 0.23
C THR A 204 -11.28 1.98 0.60
N ALA A 205 -11.62 0.91 -0.14
CA ALA A 205 -12.79 0.09 0.18
C ALA A 205 -12.71 -0.52 1.59
N ASN A 206 -11.54 -1.02 1.98
CA ASN A 206 -11.32 -1.63 3.28
C ASN A 206 -11.35 -0.58 4.41
N GLU A 207 -10.76 0.60 4.19
CA GLU A 207 -10.83 1.72 5.14
C GLU A 207 -12.25 2.23 5.33
N ALA A 208 -12.98 2.49 4.24
CA ALA A 208 -14.36 2.94 4.30
C ALA A 208 -15.25 1.89 4.98
N SER A 209 -15.10 0.60 4.62
CA SER A 209 -15.86 -0.48 5.25
C SER A 209 -15.55 -0.62 6.74
N TYR A 210 -14.32 -0.35 7.17
CA TYR A 210 -13.95 -0.34 8.58
C TYR A 210 -14.61 0.85 9.31
N LEU A 211 -14.52 2.06 8.75
CA LEU A 211 -15.05 3.27 9.34
C LEU A 211 -16.58 3.30 9.43
N VAL A 212 -17.29 2.62 8.54
CA VAL A 212 -18.76 2.45 8.59
C VAL A 212 -19.23 1.79 9.89
N GLY A 213 -18.35 1.02 10.55
CA GLY A 213 -18.65 0.39 11.84
C GLY A 213 -18.79 1.35 13.03
N PHE A 214 -18.28 2.58 12.92
CA PHE A 214 -18.30 3.56 14.01
C PHE A 214 -19.55 4.43 13.97
N ARG A 215 -20.08 4.82 15.12
CA ARG A 215 -21.32 5.61 15.21
C ARG A 215 -21.07 7.11 15.33
N THR A 216 -19.98 7.51 15.99
CA THR A 216 -19.67 8.93 16.24
C THR A 216 -18.18 9.23 16.01
N ALA A 217 -17.85 10.49 15.72
CA ALA A 217 -16.46 10.92 15.55
C ALA A 217 -15.65 10.71 16.85
N ASP A 218 -16.27 10.85 18.02
CA ASP A 218 -15.61 10.61 19.30
C ASP A 218 -15.23 9.13 19.50
N GLU A 219 -16.03 8.20 18.99
CA GLU A 219 -15.67 6.78 18.98
C GLU A 219 -14.40 6.54 18.17
N ILE A 220 -14.30 7.18 17.00
CA ILE A 220 -13.11 7.13 16.13
C ILE A 220 -11.90 7.73 16.85
N ARG A 221 -12.02 8.93 17.42
CA ARG A 221 -10.93 9.61 18.14
C ARG A 221 -10.43 8.77 19.31
N ASN A 222 -11.34 8.21 20.11
CA ASN A 222 -10.98 7.32 21.22
C ASN A 222 -10.25 6.07 20.74
N ARG A 223 -10.65 5.51 19.59
CA ARG A 223 -9.97 4.36 19.00
C ARG A 223 -8.59 4.71 18.45
N CYS A 224 -8.40 5.91 17.89
CA CYS A 224 -7.10 6.45 17.48
C CYS A 224 -6.15 6.55 18.68
N VAL A 225 -6.58 7.21 19.77
CA VAL A 225 -5.78 7.34 21.01
C VAL A 225 -5.39 5.98 21.58
N LYS A 226 -6.28 4.98 21.50
CA LYS A 226 -5.95 3.62 21.93
C LYS A 226 -4.89 2.98 21.03
N ALA A 227 -5.05 3.09 19.71
CA ALA A 227 -4.11 2.56 18.72
C ALA A 227 -2.70 3.19 18.85
N GLU A 228 -2.61 4.50 19.08
CA GLU A 228 -1.34 5.20 19.32
C GLU A 228 -0.60 4.64 20.55
N LYS A 229 -1.34 4.38 21.64
CA LYS A 229 -0.77 3.78 22.87
C LYS A 229 -0.31 2.34 22.64
N GLU A 230 -1.07 1.55 21.88
CA GLU A 230 -0.73 0.17 21.54
C GLU A 230 0.53 0.11 20.66
N THR A 231 0.60 0.96 19.64
CA THR A 231 1.78 1.09 18.76
C THR A 231 3.02 1.50 19.56
N THR A 232 2.91 2.51 20.43
CA THR A 232 4.03 2.97 21.27
C THR A 232 4.57 1.84 22.16
N LYS A 233 3.68 1.07 22.81
CA LYS A 233 4.07 -0.08 23.63
C LYS A 233 4.79 -1.15 22.81
N ARG A 234 4.28 -1.46 21.61
CA ARG A 234 4.87 -2.46 20.71
C ARG A 234 6.27 -2.05 20.24
N LEU A 235 6.45 -0.79 19.84
CA LEU A 235 7.76 -0.28 19.40
C LEU A 235 8.78 -0.31 20.54
N LEU A 236 8.38 0.11 21.76
CA LEU A 236 9.24 0.00 22.94
C LEU A 236 9.65 -1.46 23.20
N SER A 237 8.72 -2.42 23.17
CA SER A 237 9.06 -3.84 23.40
C SER A 237 10.03 -4.43 22.37
N LYS A 238 9.98 -3.97 21.11
CA LYS A 238 10.91 -4.40 20.06
C LYS A 238 12.31 -3.81 20.27
N ASN A 239 12.39 -2.55 20.69
CA ASN A 239 13.67 -1.90 21.00
C ASN A 239 14.37 -2.49 22.24
N TYR A 240 13.63 -3.08 23.18
CA TYR A 240 14.21 -3.83 24.31
C TYR A 240 14.64 -5.26 23.96
N SER A 241 14.29 -5.75 22.77
CA SER A 241 14.57 -7.12 22.32
C SER A 241 15.63 -7.17 21.19
N SER A 242 16.34 -6.05 20.95
CA SER A 242 17.41 -5.92 19.96
C SER A 242 18.77 -5.85 20.63
#